data_AF-A0A9Q0NFU4-F1
#
_entry.id   AF-A0A9Q0NFU4-F1
#
_cell.length_a   1.000
_cell.length_b   1.000
_cell.length_c   1.000
_cell.angle_alpha   90.00
_cell.angle_beta   90.00
_cell.angle_gamma   90.00
#
_symmetry.space_group_name_H-M   'P 1'
#
loop_
_entity.id
_entity.type
_entity.pdbx_description
1 polymer ?
#
loop_
_entity_poly.entity_id
_entity_poly.type
_entity_poly.pdbx_seq_one_letter_code
_entity_poly.pdbx_strand_id
1 'polypeptide(L)'
;MKRMTWDEYYMANAFLAALRSKDPATKVGACIVNQDKKIVGLGYNGFPIGCSDDEFPWSKNSEDPFHTKYLYVCHAEVNAILNKNSVDTKGCHIYVALFPCNECTKLIIQSRIKKVIYFSDKYADKPSVIASKKLLDAAGVEYVKFTSTTLNQRIDLNFCDINDNNENSEKPKYLCWTDYFMSIAVLASHRSNVPSAREGACIINAENKIVGIGYYGLPIGCDYDDFTCSSTLDRNLYFCHAELNAIANKNCESVKNCTIYVTQFPCCECAKILIQSGIKKIFYLNDENFESTDSKAACRMFDAVKIEYTRHKMLTNEVVIDFDAVNK
;
A
#
# COMPACT_ATOMS: atom_id res chain seq x y z
N MET A 1 7.93 9.15 15.79
CA MET A 1 7.81 7.70 15.49
C MET A 1 9.15 7.15 15.03
N LYS A 2 9.60 5.99 15.52
CA LYS A 2 10.83 5.30 15.06
C LYS A 2 10.60 4.72 13.64
N ARG A 3 11.65 4.50 12.85
CA ARG A 3 11.54 3.86 11.51
C ARG A 3 10.88 2.49 11.64
N MET A 4 9.89 2.21 10.80
CA MET A 4 9.24 0.89 10.77
C MET A 4 10.17 -0.18 10.20
N THR A 5 10.13 -1.38 10.79
CA THR A 5 10.76 -2.57 10.19
C THR A 5 10.03 -3.00 8.92
N TRP A 6 10.62 -3.91 8.14
CA TRP A 6 10.04 -4.32 6.85
C TRP A 6 8.74 -5.09 7.06
N ASP A 7 8.74 -6.05 7.96
CA ASP A 7 7.56 -6.87 8.25
C ASP A 7 6.40 -6.01 8.78
N GLU A 8 6.70 -5.04 9.67
CA GLU A 8 5.73 -4.07 10.18
C GLU A 8 5.13 -3.23 9.05
N TYR A 9 5.96 -2.75 8.13
CA TYR A 9 5.50 -1.98 6.98
C TYR A 9 4.60 -2.79 6.05
N TYR A 10 4.95 -4.04 5.76
CA TYR A 10 4.15 -4.90 4.89
C TYR A 10 2.84 -5.34 5.55
N MET A 11 2.87 -5.65 6.85
CA MET A 11 1.65 -5.95 7.60
C MET A 11 0.75 -4.72 7.70
N ALA A 12 1.30 -3.53 7.93
CA ALA A 12 0.54 -2.27 7.91
C ALA A 12 -0.12 -2.03 6.54
N ASN A 13 0.56 -2.32 5.42
CA ASN A 13 -0.04 -2.23 4.09
C ASN A 13 -1.19 -3.23 3.90
N ALA A 14 -1.07 -4.45 4.43
CA ALA A 14 -2.16 -5.43 4.39
C ALA A 14 -3.40 -4.91 5.15
N PHE A 15 -3.23 -4.31 6.33
CA PHE A 15 -4.35 -3.74 7.07
C PHE A 15 -4.88 -2.43 6.47
N LEU A 16 -4.02 -1.59 5.89
CA LEU A 16 -4.45 -0.41 5.14
C LEU A 16 -5.30 -0.80 3.93
N ALA A 17 -4.91 -1.87 3.22
CA ALA A 17 -5.72 -2.46 2.16
C ALA A 17 -7.08 -2.94 2.69
N ALA A 18 -7.16 -3.53 3.89
CA ALA A 18 -8.43 -3.95 4.48
C ALA A 18 -9.44 -2.79 4.64
N LEU A 19 -8.99 -1.56 4.88
CA LEU A 19 -9.85 -0.37 4.99
C LEU A 19 -10.60 -0.03 3.69
N ARG A 20 -10.21 -0.62 2.56
CA ARG A 20 -10.91 -0.53 1.27
C ARG A 20 -12.09 -1.49 1.14
N SER A 21 -12.13 -2.55 1.94
CA SER A 21 -13.20 -3.55 1.87
C SER A 21 -14.54 -2.90 2.21
N LYS A 22 -15.55 -3.18 1.39
CA LYS A 22 -16.93 -2.73 1.62
C LYS A 22 -17.73 -3.71 2.47
N ASP A 23 -17.15 -4.84 2.86
CA ASP A 23 -17.76 -5.80 3.75
C ASP A 23 -18.06 -5.14 5.11
N PRO A 24 -19.32 -5.09 5.55
CA PRO A 24 -19.70 -4.41 6.79
C PRO A 24 -19.25 -5.17 8.04
N ALA A 25 -18.92 -6.46 7.91
CA ALA A 25 -18.70 -7.33 9.05
C ALA A 25 -17.26 -7.85 9.15
N THR A 26 -16.55 -8.04 8.04
CA THR A 26 -15.23 -8.65 8.07
C THR A 26 -14.33 -8.03 7.02
N LYS A 27 -13.38 -7.21 7.44
CA LYS A 27 -12.42 -6.54 6.56
C LYS A 27 -11.05 -7.18 6.71
N VAL A 28 -10.57 -7.80 5.63
CA VAL A 28 -9.29 -8.51 5.55
C VAL A 28 -8.52 -7.94 4.39
N GLY A 29 -7.21 -7.78 4.58
CA GLY A 29 -6.31 -7.38 3.52
C GLY A 29 -5.05 -8.24 3.47
N ALA A 30 -4.38 -8.16 2.34
CA ALA A 30 -3.21 -8.95 1.98
C ALA A 30 -2.20 -8.11 1.20
N CYS A 31 -0.92 -8.37 1.42
CA CYS A 31 0.21 -7.69 0.77
C CYS A 31 1.25 -8.72 0.32
N ILE A 32 1.57 -8.76 -0.97
CA ILE A 32 2.57 -9.65 -1.55
C ILE A 32 3.84 -8.87 -1.84
N VAL A 33 4.98 -9.39 -1.39
CA VAL A 33 6.30 -8.77 -1.53
C VAL A 33 7.28 -9.73 -2.20
N ASN A 34 8.12 -9.21 -3.09
CA ASN A 34 9.16 -10.01 -3.73
C ASN A 34 10.48 -9.99 -2.91
N GLN A 35 11.48 -10.70 -3.42
CA GLN A 35 12.80 -10.83 -2.80
C GLN A 35 13.57 -9.50 -2.74
N ASP A 36 13.27 -8.59 -3.66
CA ASP A 36 13.82 -7.23 -3.72
C ASP A 36 13.09 -6.24 -2.78
N LYS A 37 12.25 -6.76 -1.86
CA LYS A 37 11.50 -5.95 -0.89
C LYS A 37 10.47 -5.00 -1.51
N LYS A 38 10.06 -5.26 -2.76
CA LYS A 38 9.05 -4.48 -3.47
C LYS A 38 7.67 -5.11 -3.27
N ILE A 39 6.67 -4.26 -3.00
CA ILE A 39 5.27 -4.69 -2.98
C ILE A 39 4.85 -4.96 -4.43
N VAL A 40 4.48 -6.19 -4.72
CA VAL A 40 4.07 -6.62 -6.07
C VAL A 40 2.57 -6.80 -6.19
N GLY A 41 1.82 -6.87 -5.09
CA GLY A 41 0.35 -6.96 -5.11
C GLY A 41 -0.26 -6.61 -3.77
N LEU A 42 -1.36 -5.86 -3.79
CA LEU A 42 -2.22 -5.61 -2.63
C LEU A 42 -3.63 -6.11 -2.92
N GLY A 43 -4.29 -6.63 -1.90
CA GLY A 43 -5.65 -7.13 -2.00
C GLY A 43 -6.43 -6.91 -0.73
N TYR A 44 -7.75 -6.84 -0.88
CA TYR A 44 -8.73 -6.80 0.19
C TYR A 44 -9.94 -7.62 -0.22
N ASN A 45 -10.73 -8.09 0.74
CA ASN A 45 -11.93 -8.85 0.40
C ASN A 45 -13.02 -7.94 -0.20
N GLY A 46 -13.61 -8.38 -1.30
CA GLY A 46 -14.54 -7.61 -2.11
C GLY A 46 -15.15 -8.47 -3.21
N PHE A 47 -16.20 -7.98 -3.87
CA PHE A 47 -16.75 -8.66 -5.04
C PHE A 47 -15.78 -8.57 -6.25
N PRO A 48 -15.92 -9.48 -7.23
CA PRO A 48 -15.13 -9.44 -8.47
C PRO A 48 -15.24 -8.10 -9.20
N ILE A 49 -14.24 -7.81 -10.03
CA ILE A 49 -14.23 -6.60 -10.87
C ILE A 49 -15.48 -6.61 -11.77
N GLY A 50 -16.24 -5.51 -11.72
CA GLY A 50 -17.48 -5.35 -12.49
C GLY A 50 -18.75 -5.80 -11.75
N CYS A 51 -18.64 -6.41 -10.57
CA CYS A 51 -19.79 -6.78 -9.75
C CYS A 51 -20.06 -5.67 -8.71
N SER A 52 -21.22 -4.99 -8.80
CA SER A 52 -21.56 -3.89 -7.90
C SER A 52 -22.10 -4.37 -6.55
N ASP A 53 -21.77 -3.64 -5.49
CA ASP A 53 -22.34 -3.82 -4.16
C ASP A 53 -23.87 -3.53 -4.10
N ASP A 54 -24.41 -2.83 -5.10
CA ASP A 54 -25.85 -2.59 -5.22
C ASP A 54 -26.62 -3.81 -5.75
N GLU A 55 -25.91 -4.75 -6.39
CA GLU A 55 -26.49 -5.95 -7.00
C GLU A 55 -26.24 -7.20 -6.15
N PHE A 56 -25.08 -7.30 -5.51
CA PHE A 56 -24.66 -8.51 -4.79
C PHE A 56 -24.80 -8.38 -3.27
N PRO A 57 -25.28 -9.42 -2.57
CA PRO A 57 -25.61 -9.33 -1.15
C PRO A 57 -24.39 -9.43 -0.25
N TRP A 58 -24.30 -8.56 0.75
CA TRP A 58 -23.33 -8.67 1.86
C TRP A 58 -23.83 -9.51 3.05
N SER A 59 -25.09 -9.96 3.03
CA SER A 59 -25.69 -10.71 4.12
C SER A 59 -24.95 -12.03 4.40
N LYS A 60 -24.89 -12.40 5.68
CA LYS A 60 -24.42 -13.71 6.14
C LYS A 60 -25.55 -14.68 6.45
N ASN A 61 -26.76 -14.15 6.65
CA ASN A 61 -27.88 -14.85 7.25
C ASN A 61 -29.01 -14.90 6.23
N SER A 62 -29.07 -16.00 5.49
CA SER A 62 -30.16 -16.37 4.60
C SER A 62 -30.17 -17.89 4.46
N GLU A 63 -31.36 -18.48 4.38
CA GLU A 63 -31.50 -19.91 4.05
C GLU A 63 -31.15 -20.17 2.58
N ASP A 64 -31.42 -19.20 1.70
CA ASP A 64 -30.98 -19.23 0.31
C ASP A 64 -29.51 -18.77 0.20
N PRO A 65 -28.58 -19.65 -0.23
CA PRO A 65 -27.17 -19.29 -0.43
C PRO A 65 -26.95 -18.13 -1.41
N PHE A 66 -27.81 -17.94 -2.41
CA PHE A 66 -27.70 -16.87 -3.40
C PHE A 66 -27.96 -15.48 -2.82
N HIS A 67 -28.59 -15.40 -1.65
CA HIS A 67 -28.79 -14.17 -0.88
C HIS A 67 -27.72 -13.98 0.21
N THR A 68 -26.66 -14.78 0.20
CA THR A 68 -25.49 -14.59 1.07
C THR A 68 -24.25 -14.15 0.27
N LYS A 69 -23.31 -13.48 0.95
CA LYS A 69 -22.06 -13.04 0.30
C LYS A 69 -21.14 -14.18 -0.12
N TYR A 70 -21.28 -15.37 0.47
CA TYR A 70 -20.25 -16.41 0.45
C TYR A 70 -19.96 -16.97 -0.94
N LEU A 71 -20.94 -16.94 -1.85
CA LEU A 71 -20.77 -17.39 -3.24
C LEU A 71 -20.06 -16.37 -4.13
N TYR A 72 -20.07 -15.09 -3.75
CA TYR A 72 -19.65 -13.99 -4.62
C TYR A 72 -18.38 -13.30 -4.14
N VAL A 73 -18.11 -13.28 -2.83
CA VAL A 73 -16.98 -12.53 -2.28
C VAL A 73 -15.65 -13.18 -2.63
N CYS A 74 -14.72 -12.40 -3.19
CA CYS A 74 -13.32 -12.79 -3.30
C CYS A 74 -12.58 -12.42 -2.02
N HIS A 75 -11.76 -13.34 -1.51
CA HIS A 75 -10.90 -13.09 -0.36
C HIS A 75 -9.71 -12.20 -0.73
N ALA A 76 -9.08 -11.59 0.28
CA ALA A 76 -8.00 -10.63 0.09
C ALA A 76 -6.78 -11.25 -0.61
N GLU A 77 -6.44 -12.50 -0.30
CA GLU A 77 -5.32 -13.25 -0.85
C GLU A 77 -5.49 -13.49 -2.35
N VAL A 78 -6.72 -13.84 -2.76
CA VAL A 78 -7.08 -14.02 -4.17
C VAL A 78 -6.89 -12.70 -4.92
N ASN A 79 -7.45 -11.62 -4.38
CA ASN A 79 -7.34 -10.31 -4.98
C ASN A 79 -5.89 -9.82 -5.03
N ALA A 80 -5.07 -10.08 -4.01
CA ALA A 80 -3.65 -9.70 -4.03
C ALA A 80 -2.86 -10.43 -5.12
N ILE A 81 -3.13 -11.73 -5.34
CA ILE A 81 -2.49 -12.55 -6.39
C ILE A 81 -2.91 -12.09 -7.79
N LEU A 82 -4.19 -11.75 -7.97
CA LEU A 82 -4.75 -11.30 -9.27
C LEU A 82 -4.37 -9.86 -9.59
N ASN A 83 -4.23 -9.02 -8.57
CA ASN A 83 -3.84 -7.61 -8.72
C ASN A 83 -2.32 -7.42 -8.78
N LYS A 84 -1.54 -8.50 -8.87
CA LYS A 84 -0.09 -8.39 -8.98
C LYS A 84 0.30 -7.52 -10.19
N ASN A 85 1.28 -6.65 -9.99
CA ASN A 85 1.94 -5.90 -11.04
C ASN A 85 3.37 -6.42 -11.22
N SER A 86 3.47 -7.73 -11.44
CA SER A 86 4.71 -8.46 -11.71
C SER A 86 4.37 -9.66 -12.59
N VAL A 87 5.39 -10.21 -13.28
CA VAL A 87 5.20 -11.37 -14.17
C VAL A 87 4.62 -12.57 -13.41
N ASP A 88 5.15 -12.84 -12.21
CA ASP A 88 4.66 -13.86 -11.31
C ASP A 88 4.93 -13.49 -9.84
N THR A 89 4.41 -14.29 -8.92
CA THR A 89 4.66 -14.17 -7.47
C THR A 89 5.53 -15.32 -6.95
N LYS A 90 6.35 -15.93 -7.81
CA LYS A 90 7.23 -17.03 -7.45
C LYS A 90 8.28 -16.55 -6.46
N GLY A 91 8.43 -17.28 -5.36
CA GLY A 91 9.39 -16.92 -4.30
C GLY A 91 8.97 -15.69 -3.47
N CYS A 92 7.82 -15.09 -3.75
CA CYS A 92 7.30 -13.98 -2.94
C CYS A 92 6.83 -14.46 -1.57
N HIS A 93 6.67 -13.50 -0.66
CA HIS A 93 6.01 -13.68 0.63
C HIS A 93 4.67 -12.94 0.61
N ILE A 94 3.66 -13.49 1.29
CA ILE A 94 2.37 -12.84 1.48
C ILE A 94 2.12 -12.53 2.95
N TYR A 95 1.83 -11.27 3.25
CA TYR A 95 1.38 -10.78 4.54
C TYR A 95 -0.14 -10.71 4.53
N VAL A 96 -0.80 -11.34 5.52
CA VAL A 96 -2.25 -11.40 5.59
C VAL A 96 -2.75 -11.04 6.99
N ALA A 97 -3.84 -10.29 7.06
CA ALA A 97 -4.46 -9.94 8.34
C ALA A 97 -5.04 -11.18 9.05
N LEU A 98 -5.54 -12.16 8.30
CA LEU A 98 -6.16 -13.39 8.81
C LEU A 98 -5.55 -14.61 8.11
N PHE A 99 -5.35 -15.70 8.84
CA PHE A 99 -4.80 -16.94 8.30
C PHE A 99 -5.64 -17.45 7.10
N PRO A 100 -5.00 -17.83 5.99
CA PRO A 100 -5.71 -18.12 4.75
C PRO A 100 -6.54 -19.40 4.85
N CYS A 101 -7.75 -19.38 4.27
CA CYS A 101 -8.55 -20.60 4.12
C CYS A 101 -7.92 -21.57 3.10
N ASN A 102 -8.39 -22.81 3.07
CA ASN A 102 -7.87 -23.84 2.16
C ASN A 102 -7.94 -23.43 0.68
N GLU A 103 -8.99 -22.73 0.23
CA GLU A 103 -9.10 -22.27 -1.17
C GLU A 103 -8.06 -21.19 -1.52
N CYS A 104 -7.85 -20.23 -0.62
CA CYS A 104 -6.80 -19.21 -0.78
C CYS A 104 -5.41 -19.86 -0.77
N THR A 105 -5.20 -20.84 0.11
CA THR A 105 -3.95 -21.59 0.20
C THR A 105 -3.63 -22.37 -1.07
N LYS A 106 -4.62 -22.99 -1.73
CA LYS A 106 -4.40 -23.60 -3.05
C LYS A 106 -3.83 -22.57 -4.03
N LEU A 107 -4.38 -21.36 -4.07
CA LEU A 107 -3.91 -20.30 -4.96
C LEU A 107 -2.52 -19.79 -4.57
N ILE A 108 -2.23 -19.63 -3.27
CA ILE A 108 -0.91 -19.26 -2.76
C ILE A 108 0.15 -20.27 -3.25
N ILE A 109 -0.14 -21.58 -3.09
CA ILE A 109 0.75 -22.67 -3.52
C ILE A 109 0.93 -22.67 -5.04
N GLN A 110 -0.17 -22.61 -5.81
CA GLN A 110 -0.11 -22.61 -7.28
C GLN A 110 0.60 -21.37 -7.84
N SER A 111 0.56 -20.27 -7.10
CA SER A 111 1.30 -19.04 -7.43
C SER A 111 2.77 -19.09 -7.00
N ARG A 112 3.22 -20.19 -6.39
CA ARG A 112 4.60 -20.43 -5.93
C ARG A 112 5.11 -19.41 -4.91
N ILE A 113 4.20 -18.83 -4.13
CA ILE A 113 4.53 -18.03 -2.94
C ILE A 113 5.17 -18.97 -1.91
N LYS A 114 6.23 -18.52 -1.24
CA LYS A 114 7.07 -19.38 -0.38
C LYS A 114 6.84 -19.18 1.10
N LYS A 115 6.24 -18.06 1.50
CA LYS A 115 6.00 -17.74 2.90
C LYS A 115 4.68 -17.00 3.10
N VAL A 116 3.92 -17.42 4.10
CA VAL A 116 2.72 -16.75 4.60
C VAL A 116 3.02 -16.16 5.97
N ILE A 117 2.95 -14.84 6.08
CA ILE A 117 3.08 -14.13 7.36
C ILE A 117 1.68 -13.66 7.76
N TYR A 118 1.13 -14.20 8.84
CA TYR A 118 -0.26 -13.92 9.22
C TYR A 118 -0.34 -13.21 10.57
N PHE A 119 -1.27 -12.27 10.72
CA PHE A 119 -1.50 -11.60 12.00
C PHE A 119 -2.38 -12.44 12.95
N SER A 120 -3.58 -12.80 12.50
CA SER A 120 -4.55 -13.56 13.30
C SER A 120 -4.77 -14.98 12.77
N ASP A 121 -4.91 -15.93 13.69
CA ASP A 121 -5.37 -17.31 13.43
C ASP A 121 -6.58 -17.65 14.32
N LYS A 122 -7.51 -16.70 14.45
CA LYS A 122 -8.71 -16.85 15.31
C LYS A 122 -9.65 -17.99 14.92
N TYR A 123 -9.42 -18.62 13.76
CA TYR A 123 -10.21 -19.72 13.24
C TYR A 123 -9.38 -21.01 13.09
N ALA A 124 -8.31 -21.16 13.88
CA ALA A 124 -7.37 -22.28 13.83
C ALA A 124 -8.05 -23.67 13.81
N ASP A 125 -9.15 -23.82 14.54
CA ASP A 125 -9.86 -25.09 14.70
C ASP A 125 -10.85 -25.40 13.56
N LYS A 126 -11.08 -24.45 12.64
CA LYS A 126 -11.99 -24.71 11.51
C LYS A 126 -11.37 -25.73 10.56
N PRO A 127 -12.16 -26.68 10.01
CA PRO A 127 -11.67 -27.65 9.04
C PRO A 127 -10.95 -27.01 7.83
N SER A 128 -11.41 -25.85 7.37
CA SER A 128 -10.77 -25.11 6.27
C SER A 128 -9.37 -24.59 6.62
N VAL A 129 -9.11 -24.22 7.89
CA VAL A 129 -7.80 -23.76 8.35
C VAL A 129 -6.87 -24.93 8.65
N ILE A 130 -7.39 -26.02 9.23
CA ILE A 130 -6.63 -27.27 9.41
C ILE A 130 -6.18 -27.83 8.05
N ALA A 131 -7.08 -27.88 7.07
CA ALA A 131 -6.74 -28.28 5.71
C ALA A 131 -5.73 -27.33 5.04
N SER A 132 -5.87 -26.02 5.29
CA SER A 132 -4.92 -25.00 4.83
C SER A 132 -3.50 -25.26 5.36
N LYS A 133 -3.31 -25.47 6.67
CA LYS A 133 -2.02 -25.82 7.27
C LYS A 133 -1.43 -27.10 6.66
N LYS A 134 -2.25 -28.16 6.54
CA LYS A 134 -1.83 -29.42 5.90
C LYS A 134 -1.36 -29.24 4.45
N LEU A 135 -2.03 -28.37 3.68
CA LEU A 135 -1.63 -28.06 2.30
C LEU A 135 -0.31 -27.28 2.26
N LEU A 136 -0.13 -26.29 3.14
CA LEU A 136 1.10 -25.51 3.25
C LEU A 136 2.30 -26.40 3.63
N ASP A 137 2.13 -27.27 4.63
CA ASP A 137 3.14 -28.24 5.06
C ASP A 137 3.54 -29.18 3.92
N ALA A 138 2.55 -29.76 3.23
CA ALA A 138 2.78 -30.68 2.11
C ALA A 138 3.47 -30.01 0.92
N ALA A 139 3.21 -28.72 0.67
CA ALA A 139 3.82 -27.94 -0.41
C ALA A 139 5.16 -27.31 -0.02
N GLY A 140 5.58 -27.40 1.25
CA GLY A 140 6.79 -26.75 1.76
C GLY A 140 6.70 -25.22 1.70
N VAL A 141 5.51 -24.65 1.96
CA VAL A 141 5.31 -23.21 2.09
C VAL A 141 5.34 -22.86 3.57
N GLU A 142 6.32 -22.06 4.00
CA GLU A 142 6.47 -21.65 5.39
C GLU A 142 5.28 -20.76 5.79
N TYR A 143 4.76 -20.92 7.01
CA TYR A 143 3.83 -19.95 7.58
C TYR A 143 4.24 -19.57 9.00
N VAL A 144 4.25 -18.27 9.28
CA VAL A 144 4.69 -17.71 10.57
C VAL A 144 3.72 -16.64 11.05
N LYS A 145 3.46 -16.65 12.36
CA LYS A 145 2.68 -15.59 12.99
C LYS A 145 3.52 -14.32 13.04
N PHE A 146 2.95 -13.21 12.60
CA PHE A 146 3.58 -11.91 12.69
C PHE A 146 3.77 -11.50 14.15
N THR A 147 4.97 -11.03 14.47
CA THR A 147 5.32 -10.43 15.75
C THR A 147 5.96 -9.07 15.48
N SER A 148 5.44 -8.02 16.10
CA SER A 148 6.07 -6.70 16.05
C SER A 148 6.94 -6.49 17.29
N THR A 149 8.11 -5.89 17.09
CA THR A 149 9.01 -5.47 18.17
C THR A 149 8.89 -3.98 18.50
N THR A 150 8.24 -3.18 17.64
CA THR A 150 8.25 -1.70 17.78
C THR A 150 6.91 -1.01 17.54
N LEU A 151 5.92 -1.67 16.95
CA LEU A 151 4.58 -1.12 16.78
C LEU A 151 3.68 -1.50 17.95
N ASN A 152 2.98 -0.50 18.47
CA ASN A 152 1.73 -0.74 19.18
C ASN A 152 0.73 -1.33 18.18
N GLN A 153 -0.30 -2.04 18.64
CA GLN A 153 -1.33 -2.68 17.79
C GLN A 153 -2.15 -1.70 16.91
N ARG A 154 -1.72 -0.44 16.78
CA ARG A 154 -2.37 0.65 16.07
C ARG A 154 -1.35 1.60 15.43
N ILE A 155 -1.61 2.03 14.19
CA ILE A 155 -0.88 3.11 13.50
C ILE A 155 -1.88 4.19 13.10
N ASP A 156 -1.62 5.43 13.52
CA ASP A 156 -2.43 6.59 13.17
C ASP A 156 -1.69 7.43 12.11
N LEU A 157 -2.27 7.54 10.91
CA LEU A 157 -1.82 8.45 9.86
C LEU A 157 -2.62 9.74 10.02
N ASN A 158 -1.95 10.81 10.47
CA ASN A 158 -2.58 12.09 10.78
C ASN A 158 -2.47 13.06 9.59
N PHE A 159 -3.58 13.72 9.27
CA PHE A 159 -3.75 14.66 8.17
C PHE A 159 -4.37 16.00 8.64
N CYS A 160 -4.45 16.25 9.96
CA CYS A 160 -5.05 17.47 10.52
C CYS A 160 -4.37 18.75 10.02
N ASP A 161 -3.04 18.73 9.86
CA ASP A 161 -2.29 19.89 9.38
C ASP A 161 -2.50 20.17 7.88
N ILE A 162 -3.10 19.23 7.16
CA ILE A 162 -3.27 19.26 5.70
C ILE A 162 -4.70 19.65 5.31
N ASN A 163 -5.67 19.17 6.08
CA ASN A 163 -7.07 19.50 5.89
C ASN A 163 -7.40 20.81 6.59
N ASP A 164 -7.78 21.84 5.82
CA ASP A 164 -8.36 23.06 6.39
C ASP A 164 -9.52 22.64 7.32
N ASN A 165 -9.44 22.97 8.63
CA ASN A 165 -10.32 22.58 9.75
C ASN A 165 -11.82 22.44 9.39
N ASN A 166 -12.19 21.36 8.71
CA ASN A 166 -13.57 21.02 8.39
C ASN A 166 -13.95 19.85 9.29
N GLU A 167 -14.43 20.20 10.49
CA GLU A 167 -14.78 19.27 11.56
C GLU A 167 -16.05 18.44 11.33
N ASN A 168 -16.66 18.46 10.14
CA ASN A 168 -18.00 17.92 9.91
C ASN A 168 -18.17 16.99 8.69
N SER A 169 -17.14 16.21 8.30
CA SER A 169 -17.36 15.08 7.38
C SER A 169 -17.61 13.79 8.16
N GLU A 170 -18.73 13.12 7.88
CA GLU A 170 -19.01 11.78 8.42
C GLU A 170 -17.87 10.83 8.00
N LYS A 171 -17.28 10.09 8.94
CA LYS A 171 -16.16 9.19 8.63
C LYS A 171 -16.63 8.16 7.59
N PRO A 172 -15.94 8.06 6.43
CA PRO A 172 -16.36 7.17 5.37
C PRO A 172 -16.25 5.71 5.84
N LYS A 173 -17.22 4.88 5.44
CA LYS A 173 -17.27 3.46 5.80
C LYS A 173 -16.09 2.64 5.24
N TYR A 174 -15.45 3.15 4.21
CA TYR A 174 -14.27 2.58 3.55
C TYR A 174 -13.49 3.70 2.85
N LEU A 175 -12.18 3.51 2.62
CA LEU A 175 -11.36 4.51 1.94
C LEU A 175 -11.69 4.57 0.45
N CYS A 176 -11.78 5.78 -0.10
CA CYS A 176 -11.82 5.97 -1.56
C CYS A 176 -10.43 5.69 -2.18
N TRP A 177 -10.32 5.65 -3.51
CA TRP A 177 -9.05 5.31 -4.17
C TRP A 177 -7.95 6.35 -3.89
N THR A 178 -8.27 7.63 -4.01
CA THR A 178 -7.30 8.71 -3.81
C THR A 178 -6.75 8.72 -2.38
N ASP A 179 -7.61 8.64 -1.36
CA ASP A 179 -7.19 8.63 0.05
C ASP A 179 -6.39 7.37 0.39
N TYR A 180 -6.79 6.22 -0.17
CA TYR A 180 -6.06 4.98 0.00
C TYR A 180 -4.64 5.05 -0.56
N PHE A 181 -4.49 5.48 -1.82
CA PHE A 181 -3.18 5.57 -2.46
C PHE A 181 -2.30 6.64 -1.81
N MET A 182 -2.90 7.75 -1.38
CA MET A 182 -2.18 8.76 -0.62
C MET A 182 -1.73 8.24 0.75
N SER A 183 -2.58 7.47 1.44
CA SER A 183 -2.21 6.81 2.70
C SER A 183 -1.06 5.82 2.54
N ILE A 184 -0.94 5.15 1.38
CA ILE A 184 0.21 4.29 1.07
C ILE A 184 1.49 5.12 0.93
N ALA A 185 1.43 6.25 0.23
CA ALA A 185 2.57 7.16 0.12
C ALA A 185 3.01 7.66 1.50
N VAL A 186 2.06 8.05 2.36
CA VAL A 186 2.35 8.48 3.74
C VAL A 186 2.94 7.34 4.56
N LEU A 187 2.34 6.14 4.51
CA LEU A 187 2.87 4.97 5.20
C LEU A 187 4.29 4.60 4.73
N ALA A 188 4.58 4.78 3.43
CA ALA A 188 5.93 4.60 2.89
C ALA A 188 6.92 5.61 3.47
N SER A 189 6.53 6.85 3.76
CA SER A 189 7.42 7.87 4.33
C SER A 189 7.99 7.47 5.71
N HIS A 190 7.25 6.66 6.49
CA HIS A 190 7.70 6.11 7.77
C HIS A 190 8.86 5.10 7.66
N ARG A 191 9.23 4.71 6.42
CA ARG A 191 10.42 3.91 6.12
C ARG A 191 11.70 4.71 5.97
N SER A 192 11.61 6.04 5.85
CA SER A 192 12.78 6.91 5.78
C SER A 192 13.61 6.84 7.07
N ASN A 193 14.93 6.78 6.92
CA ASN A 193 15.89 6.88 8.02
C ASN A 193 16.08 8.32 8.52
N VAL A 194 15.56 9.32 7.79
CA VAL A 194 15.76 10.74 8.09
C VAL A 194 14.48 11.30 8.73
N PRO A 195 14.44 11.54 10.05
CA PRO A 195 13.23 12.02 10.72
C PRO A 195 12.75 13.37 10.20
N SER A 196 13.67 14.23 9.76
CA SER A 196 13.38 15.58 9.25
C SER A 196 12.92 15.62 7.79
N ALA A 197 12.99 14.51 7.06
CA ALA A 197 12.64 14.42 5.64
C ALA A 197 11.91 13.10 5.39
N ARG A 198 10.62 13.08 5.74
CA ARG A 198 9.72 11.94 5.55
C ARG A 198 8.83 12.16 4.35
N GLU A 199 9.39 11.86 3.20
CA GLU A 199 8.65 11.87 1.97
C GLU A 199 8.36 10.44 1.52
N GLY A 200 7.19 10.25 0.94
CA GLY A 200 6.78 8.99 0.34
C GLY A 200 6.04 9.23 -0.96
N ALA A 201 6.10 8.23 -1.83
CA ALA A 201 5.52 8.26 -3.16
C ALA A 201 4.94 6.90 -3.54
N CYS A 202 3.82 6.89 -4.24
CA CYS A 202 3.16 5.68 -4.74
C CYS A 202 2.67 5.91 -6.18
N ILE A 203 3.07 5.04 -7.10
CA ILE A 203 2.70 5.11 -8.53
C ILE A 203 1.62 4.07 -8.81
N ILE A 204 0.54 4.50 -9.46
CA ILE A 204 -0.66 3.71 -9.73
C ILE A 204 -0.97 3.73 -11.23
N ASN A 205 -1.29 2.58 -11.81
CA ASN A 205 -1.72 2.48 -13.20
C ASN A 205 -3.23 2.76 -13.39
N ALA A 206 -3.70 2.71 -14.63
CA ALA A 206 -5.10 2.98 -14.96
C ALA A 206 -6.10 1.98 -14.34
N GLU A 207 -5.64 0.76 -14.01
CA GLU A 207 -6.45 -0.29 -13.38
C GLU A 207 -6.38 -0.26 -11.84
N ASN A 208 -5.92 0.84 -11.23
CA ASN A 208 -5.79 0.99 -9.78
C ASN A 208 -4.82 -0.01 -9.13
N LYS A 209 -3.81 -0.49 -9.86
CA LYS A 209 -2.75 -1.36 -9.35
C LYS A 209 -1.50 -0.56 -9.00
N ILE A 210 -0.85 -0.95 -7.92
CA ILE A 210 0.42 -0.35 -7.49
C ILE A 210 1.53 -0.80 -8.42
N VAL A 211 2.26 0.18 -8.92
CA VAL A 211 3.34 -0.02 -9.86
C VAL A 211 4.71 0.13 -9.21
N GLY A 212 4.86 1.14 -8.36
CA GLY A 212 6.10 1.45 -7.67
C GLY A 212 5.83 2.25 -6.41
N ILE A 213 6.63 2.02 -5.38
CA ILE A 213 6.59 2.77 -4.12
C ILE A 213 8.00 3.26 -3.82
N GLY A 214 8.09 4.49 -3.37
CA GLY A 214 9.33 5.13 -2.97
C GLY A 214 9.17 5.89 -1.67
N TYR A 215 10.29 6.09 -0.99
CA TYR A 215 10.41 6.95 0.17
C TYR A 215 11.77 7.63 0.14
N TYR A 216 11.89 8.76 0.81
CA TYR A 216 13.16 9.50 0.90
C TYR A 216 14.23 8.65 1.60
N GLY A 217 15.40 8.52 0.97
CA GLY A 217 16.47 7.71 1.54
C GLY A 217 17.67 7.56 0.62
N LEU A 218 18.72 6.92 1.14
CA LEU A 218 19.92 6.60 0.36
C LEU A 218 19.62 5.58 -0.75
N PRO A 219 20.46 5.53 -1.80
CA PRO A 219 20.43 4.48 -2.81
C PRO A 219 20.49 3.07 -2.20
N ILE A 220 19.92 2.11 -2.93
CA ILE A 220 19.93 0.70 -2.51
C ILE A 220 21.38 0.22 -2.34
N GLY A 221 21.67 -0.35 -1.18
CA GLY A 221 23.00 -0.88 -0.83
C GLY A 221 23.88 0.08 -0.03
N CYS A 222 23.50 1.35 0.10
CA CYS A 222 24.19 2.32 0.95
C CYS A 222 23.63 2.27 2.39
N ASP A 223 24.51 2.14 3.39
CA ASP A 223 24.11 2.22 4.80
C ASP A 223 24.08 3.66 5.28
N TYR A 224 23.13 4.01 6.15
CA TYR A 224 22.98 5.35 6.67
C TYR A 224 24.19 5.79 7.50
N ASP A 225 24.78 4.86 8.25
CA ASP A 225 25.90 5.16 9.15
C ASP A 225 27.20 5.48 8.39
N ASP A 226 27.29 5.09 7.11
CA ASP A 226 28.43 5.39 6.23
C ASP A 226 28.39 6.84 5.69
N PHE A 227 27.24 7.51 5.75
CA PHE A 227 27.04 8.85 5.20
C PHE A 227 26.67 9.83 6.32
N THR A 228 27.66 10.23 7.11
CA THR A 228 27.50 11.29 8.12
C THR A 228 27.32 12.65 7.45
N CYS A 229 26.09 12.99 7.10
CA CYS A 229 25.80 14.28 6.46
C CYS A 229 25.76 15.39 7.51
N SER A 230 26.74 16.29 7.43
CA SER A 230 26.94 17.39 8.40
C SER A 230 25.97 18.57 8.20
N SER A 231 25.34 18.66 7.04
CA SER A 231 24.38 19.71 6.69
C SER A 231 23.28 19.20 5.74
N THR A 232 22.21 19.97 5.56
CA THR A 232 21.16 19.67 4.57
C THR A 232 21.71 19.64 3.14
N LEU A 233 22.67 20.51 2.82
CA LEU A 233 23.29 20.58 1.49
C LEU A 233 24.08 19.31 1.18
N ASP A 234 24.75 18.75 2.18
CA ASP A 234 25.50 17.49 2.12
C ASP A 234 24.56 16.28 1.92
N ARG A 235 23.38 16.30 2.58
CA ARG A 235 22.33 15.28 2.36
C ARG A 235 21.82 15.28 0.92
N ASN A 236 21.61 16.45 0.33
CA ASN A 236 21.07 16.56 -1.03
C ASN A 236 21.96 15.93 -2.11
N LEU A 237 23.25 15.67 -1.81
CA LEU A 237 24.17 15.02 -2.75
C LEU A 237 23.97 13.51 -2.85
N TYR A 238 23.52 12.87 -1.77
CA TYR A 238 23.49 11.39 -1.67
C TYR A 238 22.08 10.84 -1.57
N PHE A 239 21.12 11.61 -1.04
CA PHE A 239 19.78 11.12 -0.81
C PHE A 239 18.92 11.18 -2.08
N CYS A 240 18.19 10.09 -2.31
CA CYS A 240 17.19 10.01 -3.36
C CYS A 240 15.82 10.42 -2.79
N HIS A 241 15.14 11.31 -3.52
CA HIS A 241 13.76 11.68 -3.22
C HIS A 241 12.79 10.52 -3.47
N ALA A 242 11.61 10.60 -2.86
CA ALA A 242 10.63 9.52 -2.91
C ALA A 242 10.16 9.20 -4.33
N GLU A 243 10.01 10.22 -5.19
CA GLU A 243 9.55 10.08 -6.58
C GLU A 243 10.55 9.31 -7.43
N LEU A 244 11.84 9.64 -7.31
CA LEU A 244 12.92 8.91 -7.98
C LEU A 244 12.92 7.45 -7.55
N ASN A 245 12.86 7.20 -6.24
CA ASN A 245 12.83 5.84 -5.69
C ASN A 245 11.57 5.07 -6.15
N ALA A 246 10.41 5.71 -6.26
CA ALA A 246 9.19 5.07 -6.74
C ALA A 246 9.31 4.61 -8.20
N ILE A 247 9.93 5.42 -9.06
CA ILE A 247 10.20 5.10 -10.47
C ILE A 247 11.23 3.97 -10.59
N ALA A 248 12.31 4.04 -9.81
CA ALA A 248 13.36 3.02 -9.78
C ALA A 248 12.84 1.67 -9.27
N ASN A 249 11.91 1.70 -8.31
CA ASN A 249 11.31 0.52 -7.70
C ASN A 249 10.10 -0.05 -8.46
N LYS A 250 9.80 0.42 -9.67
CA LYS A 250 8.69 -0.11 -10.46
C LYS A 250 8.82 -1.63 -10.68
N ASN A 251 7.68 -2.33 -10.66
CA ASN A 251 7.56 -3.76 -10.93
C ASN A 251 6.99 -4.08 -12.32
N CYS A 252 6.84 -3.07 -13.18
CA CYS A 252 6.45 -3.22 -14.58
C CYS A 252 7.50 -2.63 -15.52
N GLU A 253 7.30 -2.87 -16.82
CA GLU A 253 8.15 -2.33 -17.89
C GLU A 253 8.14 -0.80 -17.94
N SER A 254 6.96 -0.19 -17.78
CA SER A 254 6.78 1.26 -17.93
C SER A 254 5.73 1.83 -16.98
N VAL A 255 5.99 3.04 -16.50
CA VAL A 255 5.04 3.86 -15.73
C VAL A 255 4.32 4.89 -16.63
N LYS A 256 4.40 4.73 -17.95
CA LYS A 256 3.73 5.63 -18.89
C LYS A 256 2.23 5.64 -18.62
N ASN A 257 1.64 6.83 -18.63
CA ASN A 257 0.24 7.10 -18.33
C ASN A 257 -0.19 6.76 -16.89
N CYS A 258 0.75 6.48 -15.98
CA CYS A 258 0.43 6.28 -14.58
C CYS A 258 0.21 7.61 -13.84
N THR A 259 -0.43 7.50 -12.68
CA THR A 259 -0.61 8.58 -11.70
C THR A 259 0.36 8.36 -10.54
N ILE A 260 0.98 9.42 -10.05
CA ILE A 260 1.80 9.37 -8.82
C ILE A 260 1.12 10.14 -7.69
N TYR A 261 1.12 9.56 -6.50
CA TYR A 261 0.70 10.16 -5.24
C TYR A 261 1.95 10.43 -4.42
N VAL A 262 2.16 11.67 -4.01
CA VAL A 262 3.35 12.11 -3.26
C VAL A 262 2.96 12.87 -2.01
N THR A 263 3.74 12.72 -0.93
CA THR A 263 3.49 13.48 0.30
C THR A 263 3.88 14.95 0.17
N GLN A 264 4.86 15.27 -0.68
CA GLN A 264 5.38 16.62 -0.91
C GLN A 264 5.36 16.95 -2.40
N PHE A 265 5.05 18.20 -2.76
CA PHE A 265 5.09 18.64 -4.15
C PHE A 265 6.48 18.43 -4.79
N PRO A 266 6.58 17.86 -6.00
CA PRO A 266 7.87 17.50 -6.58
C PRO A 266 8.78 18.69 -6.87
N CYS A 267 10.08 18.54 -6.59
CA CYS A 267 11.10 19.52 -7.00
C CYS A 267 11.36 19.47 -8.51
N CYS A 268 12.18 20.39 -9.01
CA CYS A 268 12.49 20.48 -10.44
C CYS A 268 13.21 19.23 -11.00
N GLU A 269 14.08 18.56 -10.22
CA GLU A 269 14.73 17.32 -10.64
C GLU A 269 13.76 16.14 -10.70
N CYS A 270 12.92 15.98 -9.67
CA CYS A 270 11.84 14.99 -9.68
C CYS A 270 10.88 15.21 -10.85
N ALA A 271 10.53 16.47 -11.15
CA ALA A 271 9.68 16.81 -12.28
C ALA A 271 10.25 16.32 -13.62
N LYS A 272 11.56 16.52 -13.87
CA LYS A 272 12.23 15.98 -15.08
C LYS A 272 12.06 14.47 -15.17
N ILE A 273 12.32 13.74 -14.08
CA ILE A 273 12.23 12.27 -14.06
C ILE A 273 10.80 11.81 -14.31
N LEU A 274 9.80 12.44 -13.66
CA LEU A 274 8.39 12.11 -13.83
C LEU A 274 7.92 12.32 -15.28
N ILE A 275 8.33 13.43 -15.90
CA ILE A 275 8.04 13.74 -17.30
C ILE A 275 8.67 12.69 -18.23
N GLN A 276 9.97 12.43 -18.09
CA GLN A 276 10.69 11.49 -18.94
C GLN A 276 10.19 10.05 -18.77
N SER A 277 9.67 9.70 -17.59
CA SER A 277 9.09 8.39 -17.32
C SER A 277 7.66 8.25 -17.87
N GLY A 278 7.03 9.35 -18.29
CA GLY A 278 5.70 9.35 -18.90
C GLY A 278 4.54 9.38 -17.91
N ILE A 279 4.76 9.80 -16.65
CA ILE A 279 3.68 10.07 -15.70
C ILE A 279 2.75 11.15 -16.27
N LYS A 280 1.44 11.01 -16.04
CA LYS A 280 0.43 11.93 -16.57
C LYS A 280 -0.34 12.71 -15.53
N LYS A 281 -0.35 12.22 -14.29
CA LYS A 281 -1.09 12.85 -13.21
C LYS A 281 -0.33 12.77 -11.90
N ILE A 282 -0.37 13.83 -11.12
CA ILE A 282 0.31 13.98 -9.84
C ILE A 282 -0.71 14.45 -8.80
N PHE A 283 -0.85 13.68 -7.73
CA PHE A 283 -1.53 14.12 -6.52
C PHE A 283 -0.49 14.38 -5.44
N TYR A 284 -0.55 15.53 -4.78
CA TYR A 284 0.38 15.88 -3.69
C TYR A 284 -0.38 16.32 -2.44
N LEU A 285 0.13 16.02 -1.24
CA LEU A 285 -0.47 16.50 0.03
C LEU A 285 0.00 17.91 0.37
N ASN A 286 1.31 18.06 0.48
CA ASN A 286 1.94 19.27 1.02
C ASN A 286 2.64 20.07 -0.07
N ASP A 287 2.54 21.37 0.04
CA ASP A 287 3.11 22.36 -0.88
C ASP A 287 3.77 23.52 -0.14
N GLU A 288 4.32 23.27 1.06
CA GLU A 288 4.99 24.29 1.89
C GLU A 288 6.05 25.09 1.12
N ASN A 289 6.70 24.48 0.12
CA ASN A 289 7.72 25.09 -0.72
C ASN A 289 7.22 25.41 -2.15
N PHE A 290 5.92 25.58 -2.36
CA PHE A 290 5.34 25.81 -3.71
C PHE A 290 5.88 27.08 -4.37
N GLU A 291 6.17 28.11 -3.59
CA GLU A 291 6.69 29.39 -4.07
C GLU A 291 8.19 29.39 -4.36
N SER A 292 8.90 28.29 -4.04
CA SER A 292 10.33 28.15 -4.31
C SER A 292 10.63 28.15 -5.81
N THR A 293 11.88 28.49 -6.16
CA THR A 293 12.35 28.45 -7.55
C THR A 293 12.21 27.05 -8.15
N ASP A 294 12.48 26.00 -7.36
CA ASP A 294 12.38 24.61 -7.80
C ASP A 294 10.95 24.21 -8.13
N SER A 295 10.00 24.51 -7.24
CA SER A 295 8.58 24.21 -7.47
C SER A 295 8.03 24.99 -8.65
N LYS A 296 8.39 26.27 -8.81
CA LYS A 296 8.00 27.08 -9.98
C LYS A 296 8.56 26.52 -11.29
N ALA A 297 9.80 26.04 -11.27
CA ALA A 297 10.41 25.37 -12.41
C ALA A 297 9.70 24.05 -12.74
N ALA A 298 9.34 23.26 -11.71
CA ALA A 298 8.54 22.05 -11.85
C ALA A 298 7.18 22.33 -12.49
N CYS A 299 6.41 23.30 -11.98
CA CYS A 299 5.13 23.73 -12.56
C CYS A 299 5.28 24.10 -14.04
N ARG A 300 6.26 24.95 -14.37
CA ARG A 300 6.53 25.33 -15.77
C ARG A 300 6.78 24.12 -16.68
N MET A 301 7.52 23.12 -16.20
CA MET A 301 7.77 21.90 -16.97
C MET A 301 6.52 21.03 -17.09
N PHE A 302 5.76 20.84 -16.02
CA PHE A 302 4.51 20.07 -16.04
C PHE A 302 3.46 20.71 -16.95
N ASP A 303 3.29 22.04 -16.90
CA ASP A 303 2.38 22.80 -17.75
C ASP A 303 2.77 22.66 -19.23
N ALA A 304 4.07 22.75 -19.55
CA ALA A 304 4.57 22.64 -20.92
C ALA A 304 4.25 21.29 -21.58
N VAL A 305 4.20 20.21 -20.80
CA VAL A 305 3.85 18.86 -21.29
C VAL A 305 2.43 18.40 -20.90
N LYS A 306 1.63 19.30 -20.30
CA LYS A 306 0.24 19.08 -19.88
C LYS A 306 0.08 17.89 -18.92
N ILE A 307 0.96 17.80 -17.92
CA ILE A 307 0.78 16.88 -16.78
C ILE A 307 -0.17 17.56 -15.78
N GLU A 308 -1.23 16.86 -15.39
CA GLU A 308 -2.13 17.33 -14.33
C GLU A 308 -1.44 17.18 -12.97
N TYR A 309 -1.40 18.25 -12.17
CA TYR A 309 -1.00 18.19 -10.78
C TYR A 309 -2.06 18.83 -9.91
N THR A 310 -2.42 18.18 -8.80
CA THR A 310 -3.51 18.64 -7.93
C THR A 310 -3.18 18.35 -6.48
N ARG A 311 -3.37 19.35 -5.62
CA ARG A 311 -3.30 19.16 -4.17
C ARG A 311 -4.46 18.27 -3.73
N HIS A 312 -4.14 17.15 -3.11
CA HIS A 312 -5.13 16.22 -2.58
C HIS A 312 -5.53 16.63 -1.16
N LYS A 313 -6.83 16.80 -0.93
CA LYS A 313 -7.40 16.98 0.40
C LYS A 313 -7.99 15.65 0.85
N MET A 314 -7.56 15.15 2.00
CA MET A 314 -8.06 13.88 2.53
C MET A 314 -9.51 14.04 2.99
N LEU A 315 -10.36 13.04 2.77
CA LEU A 315 -11.75 13.09 3.24
C LEU A 315 -11.85 13.01 4.77
N THR A 316 -10.82 12.44 5.42
CA THR A 316 -10.69 12.37 6.87
C THR A 316 -9.37 12.98 7.33
N ASN A 317 -9.37 13.52 8.55
CA ASN A 317 -8.15 14.05 9.20
C ASN A 317 -7.25 12.93 9.75
N GLU A 318 -7.73 11.69 9.77
CA GLU A 318 -7.00 10.55 10.29
C GLU A 318 -7.38 9.28 9.53
N VAL A 319 -6.38 8.45 9.24
CA VAL A 319 -6.55 7.06 8.80
C VAL A 319 -5.90 6.15 9.84
N VAL A 320 -6.71 5.31 10.47
CA VAL A 320 -6.28 4.43 11.57
C VAL A 320 -6.14 3.00 11.07
N ILE A 321 -4.93 2.45 11.18
CA ILE A 321 -4.63 1.05 10.94
C ILE A 321 -4.67 0.35 12.31
N ASP A 322 -5.81 -0.24 12.67
CA ASP A 322 -6.02 -1.03 13.90
C ASP A 322 -5.80 -2.51 13.61
N PHE A 323 -4.72 -3.09 14.12
CA PHE A 323 -4.41 -4.50 13.91
C PHE A 323 -5.38 -5.44 14.64
N ASP A 324 -5.97 -5.02 15.76
CA ASP A 324 -6.92 -5.85 16.51
C ASP A 324 -8.32 -5.87 15.90
N ALA A 325 -8.60 -4.98 14.94
CA ALA A 325 -9.86 -4.97 14.21
C ALA A 325 -10.16 -6.32 13.53
N VAL A 326 -9.13 -7.08 13.14
CA VAL A 326 -9.33 -8.41 12.54
C VAL A 326 -9.76 -9.48 13.55
N ASN A 327 -9.54 -9.25 14.85
CA ASN A 327 -9.90 -10.20 15.91
C ASN A 327 -11.33 -10.02 16.44
N LYS A 328 -11.93 -8.85 16.20
CA LYS A 328 -13.35 -8.57 16.47
C LYS A 328 -14.25 -9.44 15.57
#